data_AF-A0A0A0B9Y6-F1
#
_entry.id   AF-A0A0A0B9Y6-F1
#
_cell.length_a   1.000
_cell.length_b   1.000
_cell.length_c   1.000
_cell.angle_alpha   90.00
_cell.angle_beta   90.00
_cell.angle_gamma   90.00
#
_symmetry.space_group_name_H-M   'P 1'
#
loop_
_entity.id
_entity.type
_entity.pdbx_description
1 polymer ?
#
loop_
_entity_poly.entity_id
_entity_poly.type
_entity_poly.pdbx_seq_one_letter_code
_entity_poly.pdbx_strand_id
1 'polypeptide(L)'
;MSLPDADADPDPTDADLVTADDAAGADHGTADDAAGADHGTADDAAGADHGTADDAAADAPVDPAPGEVRIQPYGERAFLVDVAGLDEVRVLDAALRADPPPGTEDLVPAARTVLVRFAAGTPAGDIEQHVHAVGRRALTGGGPAHDTRSPEGAVRLGVHYDGPDLDEVAALTGLTRAEVVARHTGRDHVVAFGGFMPGFAYLTGVDPALHVPRRSSPRERVPAGSVALAGEFTAVYPAATPGGWRLIGRSDAVLFDAARAHPALLVPGARVRFVDLGDAP
;
A
#
# COMPACT_ATOMS: atom_id res chain seq x y z
N MET A 1 14.73 42.00 -52.63
CA MET A 1 15.62 41.22 -51.75
C MET A 1 14.79 40.03 -51.29
N SER A 2 14.61 38.92 -52.03
CA SER A 2 15.50 38.08 -52.86
C SER A 2 16.62 37.37 -52.10
N LEU A 3 16.27 36.18 -51.57
CA LEU A 3 16.89 34.82 -51.68
C LEU A 3 18.41 34.62 -51.40
N PRO A 4 18.94 33.37 -51.26
CA PRO A 4 18.34 32.00 -51.28
C PRO A 4 18.74 31.10 -50.06
N ASP A 5 18.12 29.95 -49.72
CA ASP A 5 18.01 28.57 -50.30
C ASP A 5 19.26 27.65 -50.23
N ALA A 6 18.97 26.33 -50.09
CA ALA A 6 19.81 25.10 -50.16
C ALA A 6 20.46 24.61 -48.82
N ASP A 7 20.51 23.32 -48.44
CA ASP A 7 20.20 22.00 -49.04
C ASP A 7 20.22 20.98 -47.86
N ALA A 8 19.25 20.06 -47.70
CA ALA A 8 19.13 18.71 -48.26
C ALA A 8 19.81 17.57 -47.45
N ASP A 9 18.98 16.56 -47.18
CA ASP A 9 19.20 15.24 -46.56
C ASP A 9 20.25 14.39 -47.32
N PRO A 10 20.83 13.33 -46.70
CA PRO A 10 20.22 12.02 -46.99
C PRO A 10 20.26 10.95 -45.87
N ASP A 11 19.21 10.14 -45.90
CA ASP A 11 19.05 8.75 -45.47
C ASP A 11 20.20 7.80 -45.91
N PRO A 12 20.48 6.75 -45.14
CA PRO A 12 20.61 5.43 -45.77
C PRO A 12 19.89 4.29 -45.02
N THR A 13 18.96 3.65 -45.73
CA THR A 13 18.54 2.25 -45.54
C THR A 13 19.62 1.26 -46.01
N ASP A 14 19.87 0.22 -45.21
CA ASP A 14 19.66 -1.21 -45.52
C ASP A 14 20.75 -2.16 -44.97
N ALA A 15 20.31 -3.38 -44.64
CA ALA A 15 21.03 -4.62 -44.30
C ALA A 15 21.66 -4.76 -42.89
N ASP A 16 20.99 -5.54 -42.03
CA ASP A 16 21.35 -6.96 -41.94
C ASP A 16 20.25 -7.79 -41.24
N LEU A 17 19.72 -8.73 -42.04
CA LEU A 17 18.93 -9.88 -41.65
C LEU A 17 19.86 -10.91 -40.99
N VAL A 18 19.55 -11.34 -39.77
CA VAL A 18 19.93 -12.68 -39.30
C VAL A 18 18.70 -13.34 -38.70
N THR A 19 18.11 -14.23 -39.51
CA THR A 19 17.26 -15.35 -39.12
C THR A 19 18.08 -16.39 -38.36
N ALA A 20 17.54 -16.91 -37.27
CA ALA A 20 17.90 -18.22 -36.74
C ALA A 20 16.62 -18.88 -36.18
N ASP A 21 15.94 -19.58 -37.08
CA ASP A 21 15.15 -20.77 -36.79
C ASP A 21 16.14 -21.94 -36.73
N ASP A 22 16.18 -22.71 -35.63
CA ASP A 22 16.25 -24.18 -35.69
C ASP A 22 16.07 -24.83 -34.31
N ALA A 23 15.51 -26.03 -34.39
CA ALA A 23 14.91 -26.87 -33.37
C ALA A 23 15.89 -27.71 -32.53
N ALA A 24 15.42 -28.09 -31.34
CA ALA A 24 15.53 -29.43 -30.75
C ALA A 24 14.60 -29.44 -29.50
N GLY A 25 13.58 -30.28 -29.35
CA GLY A 25 13.45 -31.66 -29.79
C GLY A 25 13.93 -32.60 -28.68
N ALA A 26 13.05 -32.92 -27.72
CA ALA A 26 13.10 -34.15 -26.93
C ALA A 26 11.74 -34.37 -26.21
N ASP A 27 10.82 -34.95 -26.98
CA ASP A 27 9.76 -35.81 -26.49
C ASP A 27 10.39 -37.10 -25.94
N HIS A 28 9.94 -37.55 -24.77
CA HIS A 28 9.63 -38.97 -24.54
C HIS A 28 8.85 -39.16 -23.23
N GLY A 29 7.67 -39.77 -23.37
CA GLY A 29 7.35 -40.93 -22.55
C GLY A 29 6.10 -40.85 -21.69
N THR A 30 4.93 -40.91 -22.33
CA THR A 30 3.67 -41.41 -21.78
C THR A 30 3.80 -42.88 -21.35
N ALA A 31 3.26 -43.23 -20.17
CA ALA A 31 2.36 -44.39 -19.96
C ALA A 31 1.90 -44.37 -18.48
N ASP A 32 0.64 -44.18 -18.12
CA ASP A 32 -0.62 -44.92 -18.37
C ASP A 32 -0.99 -45.84 -17.19
N ASP A 33 -2.27 -45.72 -16.81
CA ASP A 33 -3.16 -46.67 -16.13
C ASP A 33 -2.77 -47.38 -14.80
N ALA A 34 -3.63 -47.24 -13.79
CA ALA A 34 -4.75 -48.19 -13.57
C ALA A 34 -5.39 -48.05 -12.17
N ALA A 35 -6.69 -48.34 -12.15
CA ALA A 35 -7.59 -48.39 -11.00
C ALA A 35 -7.35 -49.57 -10.04
N GLY A 36 -7.97 -49.53 -8.87
CA GLY A 36 -8.51 -50.73 -8.21
C GLY A 36 -8.26 -50.86 -6.71
N ALA A 37 -9.35 -50.96 -5.96
CA ALA A 37 -9.47 -51.22 -4.52
C ALA A 37 -8.87 -52.57 -4.04
N ASP A 38 -8.52 -52.67 -2.75
CA ASP A 38 -9.11 -53.63 -1.79
C ASP A 38 -8.59 -53.40 -0.35
N HIS A 39 -9.41 -53.84 0.60
CA HIS A 39 -9.34 -53.81 2.06
C HIS A 39 -8.15 -54.54 2.72
N GLY A 40 -7.78 -54.06 3.92
CA GLY A 40 -6.96 -54.76 4.90
C GLY A 40 -7.19 -54.23 6.32
N THR A 41 -7.62 -55.11 7.21
CA THR A 41 -8.14 -54.93 8.57
C THR A 41 -7.06 -54.63 9.65
N ALA A 42 -7.53 -54.00 10.75
CA ALA A 42 -7.07 -53.90 12.18
C ALA A 42 -5.73 -54.56 12.62
N ASP A 43 -5.01 -54.13 13.65
CA ASP A 43 -5.41 -53.63 14.99
C ASP A 43 -4.15 -53.07 15.73
N ASP A 44 -4.36 -52.58 16.95
CA ASP A 44 -3.40 -52.33 18.06
C ASP A 44 -2.91 -50.89 18.34
N ALA A 45 -3.69 -50.24 19.20
CA ALA A 45 -3.34 -49.92 20.60
C ALA A 45 -2.54 -48.65 20.97
N ALA A 46 -3.23 -47.86 21.80
CA ALA A 46 -2.75 -47.19 23.02
C ALA A 46 -2.16 -45.77 22.94
N GLY A 47 -3.01 -44.80 23.29
CA GLY A 47 -2.75 -43.88 24.40
C GLY A 47 -1.97 -42.60 24.09
N ALA A 48 -2.68 -41.48 23.91
CA ALA A 48 -2.19 -40.15 24.28
C ALA A 48 -3.36 -39.16 24.46
N ASP A 49 -3.58 -38.81 25.73
CA ASP A 49 -3.83 -37.45 26.23
C ASP A 49 -4.85 -36.55 25.49
N HIS A 50 -6.05 -36.43 26.07
CA HIS A 50 -6.95 -35.31 25.80
C HIS A 50 -6.43 -34.06 26.51
N GLY A 51 -5.41 -33.43 25.92
CA GLY A 51 -4.99 -32.08 26.23
C GLY A 51 -6.06 -31.09 25.77
N THR A 52 -6.67 -30.42 26.75
CA THR A 52 -7.67 -29.36 26.61
C THR A 52 -7.14 -28.25 25.68
N ALA A 53 -7.62 -28.22 24.43
CA ALA A 53 -7.40 -27.10 23.51
C ALA A 53 -8.40 -25.98 23.81
N ASP A 54 -8.28 -25.36 24.98
CA ASP A 54 -9.11 -24.23 25.41
C ASP A 54 -8.31 -23.20 26.21
N ASP A 55 -7.15 -22.77 25.69
CA ASP A 55 -6.37 -21.67 26.30
C ASP A 55 -5.47 -20.90 25.31
N ALA A 56 -5.76 -20.94 24.01
CA ALA A 56 -4.95 -20.27 22.97
C ALA A 56 -5.70 -19.13 22.22
N ALA A 57 -6.67 -18.48 22.88
CA ALA A 57 -7.45 -17.38 22.30
C ALA A 57 -7.45 -16.11 23.18
N ALA A 58 -6.39 -15.86 23.95
CA ALA A 58 -6.33 -14.75 24.90
C ALA A 58 -5.03 -13.93 24.82
N ASP A 59 -4.68 -13.40 23.64
CA ASP A 59 -3.87 -12.15 23.58
C ASP A 59 -3.91 -11.49 22.19
N ALA A 60 -5.09 -11.13 21.68
CA ALA A 60 -5.12 -10.11 20.64
C ALA A 60 -4.82 -8.77 21.34
N PRO A 61 -3.77 -8.02 20.96
CA PRO A 61 -3.46 -6.77 21.63
C PRO A 61 -4.65 -5.83 21.50
N VAL A 62 -5.23 -5.46 22.65
CA VAL A 62 -6.34 -4.50 22.73
C VAL A 62 -5.83 -3.17 22.20
N ASP A 63 -6.45 -2.59 21.17
CA ASP A 63 -6.07 -1.27 20.66
C ASP A 63 -5.97 -0.25 21.83
N PRO A 64 -4.97 0.64 21.86
CA PRO A 64 -4.87 1.66 22.91
C PRO A 64 -6.11 2.56 22.89
N ALA A 65 -6.51 3.02 24.07
CA ALA A 65 -7.64 3.95 24.17
C ALA A 65 -7.28 5.30 23.51
N PRO A 66 -8.26 6.07 23.01
CA PRO A 66 -8.01 7.40 22.47
C PRO A 66 -7.25 8.29 23.45
N GLY A 67 -6.22 8.97 22.96
CA GLY A 67 -5.35 9.82 23.77
C GLY A 67 -4.18 9.10 24.46
N GLU A 68 -4.07 7.77 24.36
CA GLU A 68 -2.99 6.98 24.93
C GLU A 68 -1.96 6.57 23.87
N VAL A 69 -0.70 6.46 24.30
CA VAL A 69 0.36 5.84 23.50
C VAL A 69 0.80 4.56 24.19
N ARG A 70 0.88 3.47 23.43
CA ARG A 70 1.52 2.22 23.88
C ARG A 70 2.83 2.06 23.14
N ILE A 71 3.91 1.85 23.89
CA ILE A 71 5.25 1.71 23.32
C ILE A 71 5.68 0.26 23.47
N GLN A 72 6.10 -0.35 22.36
CA GLN A 72 6.59 -1.72 22.31
C GLN A 72 8.01 -1.76 21.73
N PRO A 73 8.96 -2.48 22.34
CA PRO A 73 10.27 -2.70 21.75
C PRO A 73 10.14 -3.35 20.36
N TYR A 74 10.85 -2.82 19.37
CA TYR A 74 10.93 -3.37 18.01
C TYR A 74 12.39 -3.64 17.65
N GLY A 75 12.91 -4.73 18.20
CA GLY A 75 14.35 -5.00 18.22
C GLY A 75 15.10 -4.07 19.19
N GLU A 76 16.41 -3.93 19.01
CA GLU A 76 17.28 -3.19 19.95
C GLU A 76 17.33 -1.67 19.69
N ARG A 77 16.86 -1.24 18.51
CA ARG A 77 17.09 0.12 17.98
C ARG A 77 15.84 0.78 17.45
N ALA A 78 14.68 0.28 17.84
CA ALA A 78 13.42 0.90 17.51
C ALA A 78 12.34 0.62 18.55
N PHE A 79 11.37 1.52 18.58
CA PHE A 79 10.09 1.31 19.24
C PHE A 79 8.97 1.36 18.22
N LEU A 80 7.99 0.48 18.37
CA LEU A 80 6.70 0.58 17.73
C LEU A 80 5.74 1.27 18.69
N VAL A 81 5.16 2.39 18.27
CA VAL A 81 4.26 3.20 19.10
C VAL A 81 2.84 3.05 18.55
N ASP A 82 1.96 2.37 19.28
CA ASP A 82 0.54 2.22 18.94
C ASP A 82 -0.29 3.39 19.46
N VAL A 83 -1.28 3.80 18.65
CA VAL A 83 -2.30 4.81 18.96
C VAL A 83 -3.69 4.36 18.46
N ALA A 84 -4.76 5.04 18.87
CA ALA A 84 -6.12 4.55 18.64
C ALA A 84 -6.56 4.60 17.17
N GLY A 85 -5.94 5.46 16.36
CA GLY A 85 -6.31 5.64 14.97
C GLY A 85 -5.39 6.56 14.18
N LEU A 86 -5.69 6.70 12.90
CA LEU A 86 -4.84 7.41 11.96
C LEU A 86 -4.67 8.91 12.25
N ASP A 87 -5.72 9.57 12.76
CA ASP A 87 -5.61 10.98 13.15
C ASP A 87 -4.62 11.17 14.30
N GLU A 88 -4.58 10.24 15.25
CA GLU A 88 -3.58 10.24 16.31
C GLU A 88 -2.18 9.92 15.78
N VAL A 89 -2.04 9.03 14.79
CA VAL A 89 -0.74 8.80 14.12
C VAL A 89 -0.21 10.09 13.53
N ARG A 90 -1.06 10.85 12.82
CA ARG A 90 -0.67 12.13 12.21
C ARG A 90 -0.24 13.15 13.26
N VAL A 91 -1.01 13.26 14.35
CA VAL A 91 -0.69 14.16 15.47
C VAL A 91 0.63 13.76 16.13
N LEU A 92 0.82 12.46 16.37
CA LEU A 92 2.03 11.92 16.98
C LEU A 92 3.26 12.08 16.07
N ASP A 93 3.17 11.75 14.78
CA ASP A 93 4.26 11.91 13.81
C ASP A 93 4.66 13.39 13.70
N ALA A 94 3.69 14.31 13.58
CA ALA A 94 3.98 15.75 13.57
C ALA A 94 4.65 16.22 14.86
N ALA A 95 4.20 15.74 16.01
CA ALA A 95 4.76 16.10 17.31
C ALA A 95 6.18 15.56 17.49
N LEU A 96 6.44 14.31 17.11
CA LEU A 96 7.77 13.68 17.15
C LEU A 96 8.72 14.31 16.14
N ARG A 97 8.26 14.75 14.97
CA ARG A 97 9.11 15.49 14.02
C ARG A 97 9.47 16.89 14.54
N ALA A 98 8.56 17.54 15.25
CA ALA A 98 8.80 18.86 15.84
C ALA A 98 9.71 18.80 17.08
N ASP A 99 9.65 17.71 17.85
CA ASP A 99 10.40 17.48 19.08
C ASP A 99 10.94 16.04 19.12
N PRO A 100 11.94 15.71 18.26
CA PRO A 100 12.40 14.34 18.08
C PRO A 100 13.16 13.82 19.30
N PRO A 101 12.93 12.55 19.70
CA PRO A 101 13.77 11.91 20.69
C PRO A 101 15.26 11.99 20.30
N PRO A 102 16.19 12.15 21.26
CA PRO A 102 17.62 12.20 20.97
C PRO A 102 18.10 10.98 20.18
N GLY A 103 18.92 11.18 19.15
CA GLY A 103 19.44 10.06 18.35
C GLY A 103 18.41 9.39 17.45
N THR A 104 17.22 9.99 17.23
CA THR A 104 16.25 9.53 16.22
C THR A 104 16.90 9.50 14.83
N GLU A 105 16.88 8.32 14.20
CA GLU A 105 17.32 8.12 12.81
C GLU A 105 16.17 8.22 11.82
N ASP A 106 14.99 7.72 12.20
CA ASP A 106 13.83 7.69 11.30
C ASP A 106 12.52 7.62 12.08
N LEU A 107 11.47 8.18 11.48
CA LEU A 107 10.09 8.15 11.96
C LEU A 107 9.21 7.67 10.82
N VAL A 108 8.63 6.48 10.98
CA VAL A 108 7.85 5.81 9.93
C VAL A 108 6.40 5.67 10.39
N PRO A 109 5.49 6.59 9.97
CA PRO A 109 4.07 6.48 10.26
C PRO A 109 3.42 5.37 9.43
N ALA A 110 2.44 4.70 10.01
CA ALA A 110 1.60 3.69 9.38
C ALA A 110 0.11 3.91 9.75
N ALA A 111 -0.74 2.89 9.61
CA ALA A 111 -2.19 3.04 9.79
C ALA A 111 -2.58 3.42 11.25
N ARG A 112 -1.92 2.82 12.24
CA ARG A 112 -2.18 3.03 13.68
C ARG A 112 -0.91 3.08 14.53
N THR A 113 0.24 3.15 13.87
CA THR A 113 1.53 3.08 14.55
C THR A 113 2.50 4.11 13.97
N VAL A 114 3.45 4.52 14.81
CA VAL A 114 4.67 5.21 14.38
C VAL A 114 5.86 4.36 14.82
N LEU A 115 6.70 3.92 13.88
CA LEU A 115 7.98 3.30 14.20
C LEU A 115 9.00 4.41 14.45
N VAL A 116 9.62 4.40 15.62
CA VAL A 116 10.70 5.32 16.01
C VAL A 116 12.01 4.55 15.98
N ARG A 117 12.87 4.83 15.00
CA ARG A 117 14.21 4.22 14.90
C ARG A 117 15.25 5.17 15.48
N PHE A 118 16.23 4.62 16.19
CA PHE A 118 17.27 5.42 16.85
C PHE A 118 18.67 4.82 16.73
N ALA A 119 19.66 5.67 16.92
CA ALA A 119 21.08 5.35 16.78
C ALA A 119 21.53 4.33 17.82
N ALA A 120 22.45 3.46 17.42
CA ALA A 120 23.09 2.52 18.35
C ALA A 120 23.78 3.27 19.50
N GLY A 121 23.65 2.75 20.72
CA GLY A 121 24.19 3.38 21.93
C GLY A 121 23.29 4.45 22.55
N THR A 122 22.17 4.78 21.92
CA THR A 122 21.14 5.61 22.54
C THR A 122 20.40 4.81 23.61
N PRO A 123 20.27 5.29 24.87
CA PRO A 123 19.54 4.57 25.90
C PRO A 123 18.06 4.46 25.55
N ALA A 124 17.55 3.24 25.37
CA ALA A 124 16.16 3.00 24.99
C ALA A 124 15.15 3.64 25.97
N GLY A 125 15.47 3.63 27.28
CA GLY A 125 14.62 4.25 28.29
C GLY A 125 14.45 5.78 28.12
N ASP A 126 15.45 6.48 27.59
CA ASP A 126 15.35 7.93 27.33
C ASP A 126 14.40 8.20 26.17
N ILE A 127 14.45 7.35 25.13
CA ILE A 127 13.58 7.44 23.97
C ILE A 127 12.14 7.12 24.36
N GLU A 128 11.91 6.04 25.11
CA GLU A 128 10.60 5.66 25.60
C GLU A 128 9.96 6.79 26.43
N GLN A 129 10.73 7.37 27.37
CA GLN A 129 10.26 8.49 28.19
C GLN A 129 9.94 9.73 27.34
N HIS A 130 10.79 10.06 26.35
CA HIS A 130 10.56 11.20 25.46
C HIS A 130 9.32 11.01 24.60
N VAL A 131 9.15 9.83 24.00
CA VAL A 131 7.96 9.48 23.20
C VAL A 131 6.71 9.55 24.05
N HIS A 132 6.72 9.01 25.28
CA HIS A 132 5.58 9.14 26.20
C HIS A 132 5.27 10.60 26.53
N ALA A 133 6.29 11.42 26.78
CA ALA A 133 6.10 12.83 27.11
C ALA A 133 5.50 13.62 25.93
N VAL A 134 6.05 13.47 24.73
CA VAL A 134 5.58 14.12 23.50
C VAL A 134 4.19 13.63 23.12
N GLY A 135 3.98 12.32 23.09
CA GLY A 135 2.71 11.70 22.73
C GLY A 135 1.57 12.12 23.65
N ARG A 136 1.78 12.05 24.97
CA ARG A 136 0.79 12.52 25.95
C ARG A 136 0.45 14.00 25.75
N ARG A 137 1.45 14.87 25.57
CA ARG A 137 1.24 16.30 25.34
C ARG A 137 0.42 16.55 24.07
N ALA A 138 0.75 15.85 22.98
CA ALA A 138 0.12 16.05 21.68
C ALA A 138 -1.31 15.50 21.62
N LEU A 139 -1.55 14.31 22.18
CA LEU A 139 -2.83 13.62 22.06
C LEU A 139 -3.87 14.06 23.11
N THR A 140 -3.44 14.55 24.29
CA THR A 140 -4.36 15.06 25.32
C THR A 140 -4.62 16.56 25.23
N GLY A 141 -3.75 17.31 24.53
CA GLY A 141 -3.76 18.77 24.49
C GLY A 141 -4.82 19.40 23.59
N GLY A 142 -5.69 18.62 22.93
CA GLY A 142 -6.52 19.14 21.85
C GLY A 142 -5.64 19.70 20.74
N GLY A 143 -4.91 18.81 20.04
CA GLY A 143 -3.94 19.19 19.02
C GLY A 143 -4.53 20.14 17.96
N PRO A 144 -3.69 21.01 17.35
CA PRO A 144 -4.15 22.06 16.46
C PRO A 144 -5.01 21.49 15.32
N ALA A 145 -6.10 22.20 15.01
CA ALA A 145 -6.82 22.01 13.75
C ALA A 145 -5.80 22.00 12.61
N HIS A 146 -5.88 20.95 11.78
CA HIS A 146 -4.87 20.62 10.79
C HIS A 146 -4.44 21.85 9.99
N ASP A 147 -3.16 22.18 10.06
CA ASP A 147 -2.57 23.09 9.09
C ASP A 147 -2.52 22.34 7.75
N THR A 148 -3.58 22.52 6.97
CA THR A 148 -3.76 22.02 5.60
C THR A 148 -2.86 22.76 4.62
N ARG A 149 -1.63 23.14 5.03
CA ARG A 149 -0.57 23.59 4.13
C ARG A 149 -0.17 22.44 3.20
N SER A 150 -1.06 22.22 2.23
CA SER A 150 -0.82 21.46 1.03
C SER A 150 0.29 22.18 0.27
N PRO A 151 1.21 21.44 -0.37
CA PRO A 151 1.83 21.94 -1.59
C PRO A 151 0.73 22.48 -2.51
N GLU A 152 0.97 23.58 -3.21
CA GLU A 152 -0.07 24.27 -4.01
C GLU A 152 -0.81 23.30 -4.96
N GLY A 153 -2.12 23.16 -4.76
CA GLY A 153 -3.00 22.35 -5.62
C GLY A 153 -3.06 20.84 -5.30
N ALA A 154 -4.18 20.19 -5.65
CA ALA A 154 -4.29 18.73 -5.56
C ALA A 154 -3.61 18.08 -6.77
N VAL A 155 -2.82 17.03 -6.54
CA VAL A 155 -2.25 16.18 -7.59
C VAL A 155 -3.39 15.46 -8.29
N ARG A 156 -3.52 15.64 -9.62
CA ARG A 156 -4.59 15.00 -10.40
C ARG A 156 -4.08 13.72 -11.03
N LEU A 157 -4.71 12.59 -10.70
CA LEU A 157 -4.39 11.28 -11.27
C LEU A 157 -5.51 10.85 -12.21
N GLY A 158 -5.20 10.73 -13.50
CA GLY A 158 -6.12 10.18 -14.49
C GLY A 158 -6.26 8.67 -14.32
N VAL A 159 -7.49 8.18 -14.38
CA VAL A 159 -7.85 6.77 -14.17
C VAL A 159 -8.81 6.31 -15.25
N HIS A 160 -8.53 5.16 -15.86
CA HIS A 160 -9.52 4.37 -16.57
C HIS A 160 -10.16 3.39 -15.57
N TYR A 161 -11.47 3.46 -15.37
CA TYR A 161 -12.20 2.62 -14.42
C TYR A 161 -12.64 1.28 -15.04
N ASP A 162 -11.64 0.53 -15.51
CA ASP A 162 -11.76 -0.79 -16.14
C ASP A 162 -11.24 -1.93 -15.24
N GLY A 163 -11.12 -1.66 -13.93
CA GLY A 163 -10.53 -2.61 -13.00
C GLY A 163 -11.37 -3.89 -12.85
N PRO A 164 -10.71 -5.06 -12.69
CA PRO A 164 -11.39 -6.36 -12.66
C PRO A 164 -12.30 -6.56 -11.45
N ASP A 165 -12.14 -5.78 -10.38
CA ASP A 165 -13.00 -5.86 -9.18
C ASP A 165 -14.07 -4.76 -9.15
N LEU A 166 -14.20 -3.92 -10.17
CA LEU A 166 -15.15 -2.81 -10.13
C LEU A 166 -16.60 -3.29 -9.98
N ASP A 167 -16.98 -4.37 -10.67
CA ASP A 167 -18.30 -4.99 -10.54
C ASP A 167 -18.51 -5.63 -9.16
N GLU A 168 -17.47 -6.24 -8.60
CA GLU A 168 -17.54 -6.83 -7.26
C GLU A 168 -17.67 -5.75 -6.18
N VAL A 169 -16.93 -4.64 -6.31
CA VAL A 169 -17.05 -3.47 -5.43
C VAL A 169 -18.45 -2.88 -5.50
N ALA A 170 -19.00 -2.71 -6.71
CA ALA A 170 -20.37 -2.28 -6.91
C ALA A 170 -21.38 -3.19 -6.18
N ALA A 171 -21.25 -4.51 -6.34
CA ALA A 171 -22.10 -5.49 -5.65
C ALA A 171 -21.95 -5.45 -4.12
N LEU A 172 -20.72 -5.39 -3.59
CA LEU A 172 -20.45 -5.34 -2.14
C LEU A 172 -21.01 -4.08 -1.48
N THR A 173 -21.07 -2.97 -2.21
CA THR A 173 -21.50 -1.67 -1.70
C THR A 173 -22.97 -1.37 -2.00
N GLY A 174 -23.64 -2.21 -2.81
CA GLY A 174 -25.00 -1.96 -3.28
C GLY A 174 -25.11 -0.77 -4.23
N LEU A 175 -24.02 -0.43 -4.92
CA LEU A 175 -23.92 0.69 -5.86
C LEU A 175 -23.82 0.17 -7.29
N THR A 176 -24.07 1.04 -8.26
CA THR A 176 -23.69 0.82 -9.66
C THR A 176 -22.22 1.15 -9.90
N ARG A 177 -21.62 0.64 -10.98
CA ARG A 177 -20.26 1.02 -11.41
C ARG A 177 -20.11 2.54 -11.49
N ALA A 178 -21.08 3.22 -12.12
CA ALA A 178 -21.07 4.67 -12.28
C ALA A 178 -21.07 5.41 -10.94
N GLU A 179 -21.83 4.94 -9.95
CA GLU A 179 -21.83 5.52 -8.61
C GLU A 179 -20.51 5.28 -7.87
N VAL A 180 -19.88 4.12 -8.03
CA VAL A 180 -18.53 3.85 -7.48
C VAL A 180 -17.52 4.85 -8.05
N VAL A 181 -17.50 5.02 -9.37
CA VAL A 181 -16.61 5.97 -10.05
C VAL A 181 -16.89 7.41 -9.61
N ALA A 182 -18.16 7.82 -9.58
CA ALA A 182 -18.56 9.16 -9.19
C ALA A 182 -18.17 9.48 -7.74
N ARG A 183 -18.32 8.53 -6.81
CA ARG A 183 -17.91 8.70 -5.41
C ARG A 183 -16.40 8.73 -5.25
N HIS A 184 -15.66 7.90 -5.98
CA HIS A 184 -14.19 7.86 -5.92
C HIS A 184 -13.56 9.13 -6.53
N THR A 185 -14.12 9.67 -7.61
CA THR A 185 -13.63 10.92 -8.24
C THR A 185 -14.18 12.20 -7.60
N GLY A 186 -15.29 12.09 -6.87
CA GLY A 186 -16.05 13.22 -6.35
C GLY A 186 -15.37 14.00 -5.22
N ARG A 187 -14.29 13.50 -4.61
CA ARG A 187 -13.62 14.14 -3.46
C ARG A 187 -12.10 14.21 -3.63
N ASP A 188 -11.48 15.10 -2.87
CA ASP A 188 -10.03 15.08 -2.68
C ASP A 188 -9.70 14.00 -1.65
N HIS A 189 -8.67 13.23 -1.95
CA HIS A 189 -8.04 12.29 -1.03
C HIS A 189 -6.79 12.92 -0.43
N VAL A 190 -6.35 12.40 0.71
CA VAL A 190 -5.12 12.86 1.39
C VAL A 190 -4.17 11.69 1.55
N VAL A 191 -2.91 11.87 1.14
CA VAL A 191 -1.83 10.91 1.43
C VAL A 191 -1.64 10.84 2.94
N ALA A 192 -1.98 9.71 3.53
CA ALA A 192 -1.81 9.47 4.95
C ALA A 192 -0.35 9.14 5.29
N PHE A 193 0.23 8.18 4.58
CA PHE A 193 1.61 7.76 4.73
C PHE A 193 2.08 7.01 3.47
N GLY A 194 3.39 6.96 3.27
CA GLY A 194 4.03 6.08 2.29
C GLY A 194 4.45 4.76 2.94
N GLY A 195 4.58 3.69 2.16
CA GLY A 195 5.00 2.39 2.68
C GLY A 195 4.87 1.30 1.62
N PHE A 196 5.06 0.03 1.99
CA PHE A 196 4.99 -1.16 1.11
C PHE A 196 6.06 -1.22 0.01
N MET A 197 6.21 -0.19 -0.82
CA MET A 197 7.27 -0.05 -1.82
C MET A 197 7.46 1.43 -2.22
N PRO A 198 8.61 1.78 -2.84
CA PRO A 198 8.85 3.15 -3.30
C PRO A 198 7.71 3.69 -4.18
N GLY A 199 7.16 4.85 -3.81
CA GLY A 199 6.05 5.51 -4.50
C GLY A 199 4.65 5.01 -4.15
N PHE A 200 4.51 3.95 -3.34
CA PHE A 200 3.20 3.51 -2.88
C PHE A 200 2.75 4.38 -1.70
N ALA A 201 1.56 4.96 -1.83
CA ALA A 201 0.98 5.90 -0.91
C ALA A 201 -0.43 5.44 -0.52
N TYR A 202 -0.70 5.42 0.79
CA TYR A 202 -2.02 5.12 1.34
C TYR A 202 -2.83 6.40 1.37
N LEU A 203 -3.90 6.47 0.58
CA LEU A 203 -4.76 7.65 0.45
C LEU A 203 -6.03 7.46 1.28
N THR A 204 -6.40 8.48 2.04
CA THR A 204 -7.62 8.55 2.86
C THR A 204 -8.65 9.49 2.25
N GLY A 205 -9.82 9.63 2.87
CA GLY A 205 -10.92 10.44 2.35
C GLY A 205 -11.80 9.71 1.35
N VAL A 206 -11.64 8.39 1.24
CA VAL A 206 -12.56 7.51 0.50
C VAL A 206 -13.95 7.63 1.11
N ASP A 207 -14.98 7.81 0.28
CA ASP A 207 -16.38 7.80 0.72
C ASP A 207 -16.63 6.52 1.53
N PRO A 208 -17.15 6.60 2.78
CA PRO A 208 -17.45 5.42 3.59
C PRO A 208 -18.31 4.37 2.89
N ALA A 209 -19.16 4.77 1.92
CA ALA A 209 -19.91 3.83 1.10
C ALA A 209 -19.04 2.95 0.18
N LEU A 210 -17.78 3.30 -0.05
CA LEU A 210 -16.80 2.54 -0.82
C LEU A 210 -15.84 1.74 0.08
N HIS A 211 -16.05 1.73 1.39
CA HIS A 211 -15.20 0.95 2.29
C HIS A 211 -15.49 -0.54 2.10
N VAL A 212 -14.57 -1.23 1.44
CA VAL A 212 -14.69 -2.65 1.09
C VAL A 212 -13.55 -3.46 1.71
N PRO A 213 -13.81 -4.69 2.17
CA PRO A 213 -12.73 -5.53 2.70
C PRO A 213 -11.72 -5.90 1.61
N ARG A 214 -10.50 -6.21 2.04
CA ARG A 214 -9.49 -6.86 1.18
C ARG A 214 -10.05 -8.18 0.65
N ARG A 215 -9.49 -8.65 -0.47
CA ARG A 215 -9.77 -10.01 -0.97
C ARG A 215 -9.36 -11.03 0.09
N SER A 216 -10.16 -12.07 0.24
CA SER A 216 -9.82 -13.22 1.08
C SER A 216 -8.58 -13.96 0.57
N SER A 217 -8.41 -14.01 -0.76
CA SER A 217 -7.21 -14.52 -1.43
C SER A 217 -6.52 -13.40 -2.22
N PRO A 218 -5.32 -12.98 -1.81
CA PRO A 218 -4.52 -12.00 -2.56
C PRO A 218 -4.20 -12.48 -3.97
N ARG A 219 -4.10 -11.56 -4.93
CA ARG A 219 -3.56 -11.89 -6.26
C ARG A 219 -2.06 -12.10 -6.15
N GLU A 220 -1.56 -13.09 -6.87
CA GLU A 220 -0.12 -13.29 -7.08
C GLU A 220 0.50 -12.10 -7.81
N ARG A 221 -0.27 -11.45 -8.68
CA ARG A 221 0.18 -10.30 -9.46
C ARG A 221 -0.93 -9.26 -9.62
N VAL A 222 -0.65 -8.06 -9.15
CA VAL A 222 -1.36 -6.81 -9.44
C VAL A 222 -0.49 -6.01 -10.40
N PRO A 223 -0.98 -5.55 -11.56
CA PRO A 223 -0.22 -4.73 -12.50
C PRO A 223 0.21 -3.38 -11.90
N ALA A 224 1.34 -2.85 -12.38
CA ALA A 224 1.70 -1.45 -12.12
C ALA A 224 0.61 -0.52 -12.67
N GLY A 225 0.40 0.61 -12.00
CA GLY A 225 -0.66 1.57 -12.31
C GLY A 225 -2.05 1.18 -11.80
N SER A 226 -2.24 -0.01 -11.22
CA SER A 226 -3.56 -0.43 -10.71
C SER A 226 -4.06 0.54 -9.63
N VAL A 227 -5.29 1.02 -9.77
CA VAL A 227 -6.01 1.82 -8.78
C VAL A 227 -6.89 0.89 -7.95
N ALA A 228 -6.79 0.97 -6.63
CA ALA A 228 -7.41 -0.04 -5.76
C ALA A 228 -7.96 0.50 -4.45
N LEU A 229 -8.93 -0.22 -3.88
CA LEU A 229 -9.58 0.04 -2.59
C LEU A 229 -9.31 -1.07 -1.57
N ALA A 230 -9.13 -0.68 -0.30
CA ALA A 230 -9.16 -1.59 0.84
C ALA A 230 -9.47 -0.83 2.14
N GLY A 231 -10.58 -1.18 2.79
CA GLY A 231 -11.09 -0.48 3.97
C GLY A 231 -11.29 0.99 3.68
N GLU A 232 -10.72 1.86 4.52
CA GLU A 232 -10.77 3.31 4.36
C GLU A 232 -9.78 3.88 3.33
N PHE A 233 -8.96 3.02 2.72
CA PHE A 233 -7.86 3.44 1.87
C PHE A 233 -8.13 3.22 0.38
N THR A 234 -7.58 4.13 -0.43
CA THR A 234 -7.36 3.97 -1.86
C THR A 234 -5.87 4.14 -2.18
N ALA A 235 -5.39 3.58 -3.28
CA ALA A 235 -3.99 3.67 -3.69
C ALA A 235 -3.83 3.43 -5.19
N VAL A 236 -2.67 3.83 -5.72
CA VAL A 236 -2.19 3.44 -7.03
C VAL A 236 -0.91 2.62 -6.84
N TYR A 237 -0.85 1.43 -7.43
CA TYR A 237 0.32 0.54 -7.34
C TYR A 237 1.45 1.06 -8.24
N PRO A 238 2.64 1.40 -7.73
CA PRO A 238 3.73 1.95 -8.54
C PRO A 238 4.44 0.89 -9.41
N ALA A 239 4.37 -0.38 -9.01
CA ALA A 239 5.01 -1.50 -9.67
C ALA A 239 4.17 -2.78 -9.56
N ALA A 240 4.48 -3.78 -10.39
CA ALA A 240 3.80 -5.06 -10.35
C ALA A 240 4.19 -5.86 -9.10
N THR A 241 3.19 -6.35 -8.35
CA THR A 241 3.40 -6.97 -7.04
C THR A 241 2.22 -7.87 -6.64
N PRO A 242 2.40 -8.87 -5.78
CA PRO A 242 1.27 -9.50 -5.10
C PRO A 242 0.45 -8.46 -4.32
N GLY A 243 -0.87 -8.65 -4.23
CA GLY A 243 -1.75 -7.68 -3.59
C GLY A 243 -3.18 -8.17 -3.37
N GLY A 244 -3.75 -7.83 -2.22
CA GLY A 244 -5.12 -8.21 -1.82
C GLY A 244 -6.15 -7.09 -1.90
N TRP A 245 -5.83 -5.95 -2.53
CA TRP A 245 -6.78 -4.85 -2.65
C TRP A 245 -7.72 -5.07 -3.84
N ARG A 246 -8.89 -4.41 -3.79
CA ARG A 246 -9.90 -4.48 -4.85
C ARG A 246 -9.55 -3.49 -5.95
N LEU A 247 -9.21 -3.98 -7.14
CA LEU A 247 -8.74 -3.20 -8.27
C LEU A 247 -9.93 -2.61 -9.04
N ILE A 248 -10.09 -1.29 -9.01
CA ILE A 248 -11.22 -0.57 -9.59
C ILE A 248 -10.88 0.19 -10.88
N GLY A 249 -9.59 0.31 -11.22
CA GLY A 249 -9.14 0.95 -12.45
C GLY A 249 -7.63 0.89 -12.62
N ARG A 250 -7.13 1.66 -13.58
CA ARG A 250 -5.70 1.83 -13.86
C ARG A 250 -5.34 3.29 -14.16
N SER A 251 -4.13 3.67 -13.80
CA SER A 251 -3.54 4.98 -14.04
C SER A 251 -2.16 4.81 -14.67
N ASP A 252 -1.83 5.63 -15.67
CA ASP A 252 -0.50 5.68 -16.28
C ASP A 252 0.47 6.62 -15.53
N ALA A 253 0.05 7.12 -14.36
CA ALA A 253 0.86 8.03 -13.56
C ALA A 253 2.15 7.34 -13.06
N VAL A 254 3.29 7.97 -13.33
CA VAL A 254 4.59 7.55 -12.79
C VAL A 254 4.71 8.07 -11.35
N LEU A 255 4.47 7.18 -10.38
CA LEU A 255 4.43 7.51 -8.95
C LEU A 255 5.80 7.60 -8.30
N PHE A 256 6.80 6.90 -8.85
CA PHE A 256 8.17 6.93 -8.37
C PHE A 256 9.16 7.05 -9.53
N ASP A 257 10.11 7.96 -9.39
CA ASP A 257 11.19 8.17 -10.35
C ASP A 257 12.40 8.74 -9.62
N ALA A 258 13.46 7.93 -9.50
CA ALA A 258 14.67 8.29 -8.76
C ALA A 258 15.42 9.50 -9.35
N ALA A 259 15.15 9.87 -10.61
CA ALA A 259 15.77 11.02 -11.26
C ALA A 259 15.07 12.35 -10.96
N ARG A 260 13.86 12.34 -10.36
CA ARG A 260 13.14 13.57 -9.98
C ARG A 260 13.72 14.21 -8.73
N ALA A 261 13.61 15.54 -8.65
CA ALA A 261 13.95 16.29 -7.45
C ALA A 261 13.19 15.79 -6.20
N HIS A 262 11.92 15.37 -6.40
CA HIS A 262 11.14 14.62 -5.42
C HIS A 262 10.80 13.26 -6.02
N PRO A 263 11.50 12.18 -5.62
CA PRO A 263 11.34 10.88 -6.27
C PRO A 263 9.94 10.31 -6.20
N ALA A 264 9.25 10.47 -5.06
CA ALA A 264 7.86 10.10 -4.91
C ALA A 264 6.94 11.26 -5.35
N LEU A 265 6.01 10.97 -6.24
CA LEU A 265 4.97 11.92 -6.68
C LEU A 265 4.00 12.26 -5.53
N LEU A 266 3.70 11.27 -4.70
CA LEU A 266 2.74 11.37 -3.60
C LEU A 266 3.49 11.40 -2.27
N VAL A 267 3.44 12.54 -1.58
CA VAL A 267 4.08 12.73 -0.27
C VAL A 267 3.00 12.85 0.83
N PRO A 268 3.27 12.39 2.06
CA PRO A 268 2.34 12.53 3.19
C PRO A 268 1.81 13.97 3.32
N GLY A 269 0.49 14.11 3.52
CA GLY A 269 -0.21 15.38 3.57
C GLY A 269 -0.63 15.97 2.22
N ALA A 270 -0.11 15.46 1.09
CA ALA A 270 -0.53 15.93 -0.24
C ALA A 270 -2.00 15.56 -0.53
N ARG A 271 -2.71 16.46 -1.20
CA ARG A 271 -4.05 16.20 -1.73
C ARG A 271 -3.99 15.56 -3.10
N VAL A 272 -4.86 14.58 -3.34
CA VAL A 272 -4.96 13.84 -4.60
C VAL A 272 -6.39 13.85 -5.09
N ARG A 273 -6.60 14.17 -6.36
CA ARG A 273 -7.90 14.09 -7.02
C ARG A 273 -7.83 13.06 -8.15
N PHE A 274 -8.64 12.01 -8.07
CA PHE A 274 -8.80 11.10 -9.20
C PHE A 274 -9.72 11.73 -10.25
N VAL A 275 -9.34 11.56 -11.51
CA VAL A 275 -10.08 12.05 -12.68
C VAL A 275 -10.41 10.84 -13.56
N ASP A 276 -11.69 10.61 -13.80
CA ASP A 276 -12.12 9.61 -14.77
C ASP A 276 -11.72 10.06 -16.18
N LEU A 277 -10.95 9.22 -16.88
CA LEU A 277 -10.52 9.43 -18.26
C LEU A 277 -11.53 8.85 -19.26
N GLY A 278 -12.59 8.20 -18.79
CA GLY A 278 -13.55 7.47 -19.61
C GLY A 278 -13.00 6.12 -20.09
N ASP A 279 -13.72 5.51 -21.03
CA ASP A 279 -13.28 4.26 -21.65
C ASP A 279 -11.96 4.49 -22.39
N ALA A 280 -11.06 3.53 -22.27
CA ALA A 280 -9.82 3.55 -23.04
C ALA A 280 -10.17 3.48 -24.55
N PRO A 281 -9.48 4.24 -25.41
CA PRO A 281 -9.69 4.19 -26.85
C PRO A 281 -9.39 2.81 -27.46
#